data_AF-A0A4R0XW06-F1
#
_entry.id   AF-A0A4R0XW06-F1
#
_cell.length_a   1.000
_cell.length_b   1.000
_cell.length_c   1.000
_cell.angle_alpha   90.00
_cell.angle_beta   90.00
_cell.angle_gamma   90.00
#
_symmetry.space_group_name_H-M   'P 1'
#
loop_
_entity.id
_entity.type
_entity.pdbx_description
1 polymer ?
#
loop_
_entity_poly.entity_id
_entity_poly.type
_entity_poly.pdbx_seq_one_letter_code
_entity_poly.pdbx_strand_id
1 'polypeptide(L)'
;MQPVTFLEALEYAHNKKIVLPDEFYSMDLKTRQMATTVSFLSSLEQIETVIKAVNKSIADGGTFKDFQDLIAESEIILPKHYLDNVFRTNIQNAYGHGRWQQQQRNKAKRPYLMYSAINDSRVRPAHLALNRIVLPIDDPFWLTHYPPTGFRCRCSCIALTEKEALKYGITPDDKLPEVAEALDWSSHPLQFGELESLVDKKIGASSLDKEYLLEQKEVIKAEWTASKKLTSLFAPMDDKTRDLFDTVANTVIPLDPKIRPSAIRTFLDYVQGNDSALTGYLNSATSSLADDVLKRWLVADMKAIQAVASNTASTVVGSATIQQVVAYEVGQTVQLNSPLLMSDTASDIVIKVENAKGFGIDLDMLNAGNGVLFPIGLSFEVVSIEAVEGQMVYTLKALIN
;
A
#
# COMPACT_ATOMS: atom_id res chain seq x y z
N MET A 1 14.70 22.34 -33.26
CA MET A 1 14.64 21.97 -31.82
C MET A 1 14.69 20.46 -31.79
N GLN A 2 15.71 19.82 -31.21
CA GLN A 2 15.70 18.37 -31.08
C GLN A 2 14.55 17.98 -30.13
N PRO A 3 13.73 16.97 -30.45
CA PRO A 3 12.66 16.54 -29.56
C PRO A 3 13.27 16.09 -28.23
N VAL A 4 12.74 16.60 -27.12
CA VAL A 4 13.17 16.16 -25.79
C VAL A 4 12.74 14.71 -25.63
N THR A 5 13.70 13.82 -25.35
CA THR A 5 13.45 12.40 -25.16
C THR A 5 12.51 12.18 -23.98
N PHE A 6 11.40 11.48 -24.22
CA PHE A 6 10.43 11.16 -23.16
C PHE A 6 10.87 9.90 -22.42
N LEU A 7 11.82 10.06 -21.50
CA LEU A 7 12.49 8.96 -20.81
C LEU A 7 11.51 8.03 -20.08
N GLU A 8 10.51 8.58 -19.40
CA GLU A 8 9.51 7.78 -18.68
C GLU A 8 8.66 6.91 -19.62
N ALA A 9 8.37 7.40 -20.82
CA ALA A 9 7.64 6.65 -21.83
C ALA A 9 8.50 5.52 -22.42
N LEU A 10 9.79 5.76 -22.60
CA LEU A 10 10.75 4.74 -23.04
C LEU A 10 10.92 3.64 -22.01
N GLU A 11 11.07 4.00 -20.73
CA GLU A 11 11.17 3.03 -19.65
C GLU A 11 9.94 2.13 -19.60
N TYR A 12 8.74 2.72 -19.69
CA TYR A 12 7.48 1.96 -19.78
C TYR A 12 7.49 0.96 -20.94
N ALA A 13 7.85 1.43 -22.14
CA ALA A 13 7.79 0.62 -23.35
C ALA A 13 8.81 -0.52 -23.37
N HIS A 14 10.02 -0.29 -22.83
CA HIS A 14 11.08 -1.30 -22.75
C HIS A 14 10.88 -2.34 -21.65
N ASN A 15 10.13 -2.00 -20.59
CA ASN A 15 9.93 -2.89 -19.45
C ASN A 15 8.80 -3.90 -19.65
N LYS A 16 8.03 -3.83 -20.74
CA LYS A 16 7.00 -4.81 -21.05
C LYS A 16 7.60 -6.15 -21.51
N LYS A 17 7.17 -7.24 -20.88
CA LYS A 17 7.46 -8.61 -21.31
C LYS A 17 6.75 -8.88 -22.63
N ILE A 18 7.49 -9.30 -23.64
CA ILE A 18 6.91 -9.70 -24.93
C ILE A 18 6.49 -11.16 -24.80
N VAL A 19 5.23 -11.45 -25.12
CA VAL A 19 4.62 -12.78 -24.96
C VAL A 19 3.74 -13.12 -26.16
N LEU A 20 3.47 -14.41 -26.36
CA LEU A 20 2.54 -14.87 -27.39
C LEU A 20 1.10 -14.46 -27.04
N PRO A 21 0.20 -14.32 -28.03
CA PRO A 21 -1.18 -13.91 -27.78
C PRO A 21 -1.92 -14.82 -26.78
N ASP A 22 -1.76 -16.14 -26.89
CA ASP A 22 -2.42 -17.10 -26.00
C ASP A 22 -1.96 -16.93 -24.53
N GLU A 23 -0.65 -16.70 -24.33
CA GLU A 23 -0.10 -16.37 -23.01
C GLU A 23 -0.67 -15.04 -22.51
N PHE A 24 -0.69 -13.99 -23.34
CA PHE A 24 -1.22 -12.68 -22.97
C PHE A 24 -2.70 -12.74 -22.54
N TYR A 25 -3.53 -13.43 -23.30
CA TYR A 25 -4.98 -13.50 -23.04
C TYR A 25 -5.35 -14.52 -21.95
N SER A 26 -4.45 -15.39 -21.53
CA SER A 26 -4.66 -16.23 -20.33
C SER A 26 -4.32 -15.51 -19.01
N MET A 27 -3.54 -14.42 -19.06
CA MET A 27 -3.22 -13.61 -17.88
C MET A 27 -4.45 -12.81 -17.38
N ASP A 28 -4.48 -12.55 -16.08
CA ASP A 28 -5.40 -11.58 -15.49
C ASP A 28 -5.08 -10.14 -15.95
N LEU A 29 -6.05 -9.24 -15.80
CA LEU A 29 -5.95 -7.86 -16.30
C LEU A 29 -4.78 -7.07 -15.70
N LYS A 30 -4.41 -7.31 -14.44
CA LYS A 30 -3.29 -6.61 -13.81
C LYS A 30 -1.97 -7.08 -14.39
N THR A 31 -1.79 -8.39 -14.54
CA THR A 31 -0.57 -8.97 -15.11
C THR A 31 -0.34 -8.54 -16.56
N ARG A 32 -1.42 -8.41 -17.36
CA ARG A 32 -1.33 -7.93 -18.76
C ARG A 32 -0.73 -6.52 -18.90
N GLN A 33 -0.72 -5.70 -17.85
CA GLN A 33 -0.08 -4.37 -17.89
C GLN A 33 1.42 -4.44 -18.14
N MET A 34 2.04 -5.48 -17.60
CA MET A 34 3.47 -5.72 -17.63
C MET A 34 3.89 -6.49 -18.88
N ALA A 35 2.94 -6.89 -19.73
CA ALA A 35 3.18 -7.64 -20.94
C ALA A 35 2.70 -6.88 -22.18
N THR A 36 3.19 -7.30 -23.35
CA THR A 36 2.72 -6.83 -24.65
C THR A 36 2.74 -7.97 -25.66
N THR A 37 1.83 -7.90 -26.63
CA THR A 37 1.71 -8.90 -27.69
C THR A 37 1.17 -8.27 -28.98
N VAL A 38 1.19 -9.05 -30.06
CA VAL A 38 0.61 -8.70 -31.36
C VAL A 38 -0.21 -9.89 -31.85
N SER A 39 -1.53 -9.82 -31.66
CA SER A 39 -2.55 -10.88 -31.82
C SER A 39 -2.74 -11.53 -33.21
N PHE A 40 -1.80 -11.40 -34.15
CA PHE A 40 -1.81 -12.11 -35.44
C PHE A 40 -0.46 -12.72 -35.81
N LEU A 41 0.49 -12.68 -34.88
CA LEU A 41 1.82 -13.25 -35.04
C LEU A 41 1.93 -14.45 -34.10
N SER A 42 2.35 -15.59 -34.65
CA SER A 42 2.53 -16.84 -33.89
C SER A 42 3.96 -17.07 -33.44
N SER A 43 4.91 -16.26 -33.91
CA SER A 43 6.31 -16.31 -33.51
C SER A 43 6.67 -15.16 -32.57
N LEU A 44 7.34 -15.50 -31.46
CA LEU A 44 7.86 -14.52 -30.52
C LEU A 44 8.85 -13.55 -31.19
N GLU A 45 9.65 -14.04 -32.13
CA GLU A 45 10.62 -13.23 -32.89
C GLU A 45 9.92 -12.16 -33.75
N GLN A 46 8.79 -12.52 -34.38
CA GLN A 46 8.01 -11.57 -35.17
C GLN A 46 7.39 -10.51 -34.26
N ILE A 47 6.82 -10.91 -33.12
CA ILE A 47 6.27 -9.97 -32.14
C ILE A 47 7.37 -9.04 -31.61
N GLU A 48 8.53 -9.60 -31.27
CA GLU A 48 9.68 -8.83 -30.79
C GLU A 48 10.17 -7.82 -31.82
N THR A 49 10.21 -8.19 -33.09
CA THR A 49 10.54 -7.28 -34.20
C THR A 49 9.56 -6.12 -34.27
N VAL A 50 8.25 -6.38 -34.21
CA VAL A 50 7.23 -5.33 -34.26
C VAL A 50 7.32 -4.40 -33.04
N ILE A 51 7.47 -4.96 -31.83
CA ILE A 51 7.59 -4.16 -30.60
C ILE A 51 8.89 -3.34 -30.57
N LYS A 52 10.00 -3.88 -31.07
CA LYS A 52 11.26 -3.13 -31.23
C LYS A 52 11.08 -1.96 -32.19
N ALA A 53 10.37 -2.14 -33.31
CA ALA A 53 10.06 -1.05 -34.23
C ALA A 53 9.19 0.05 -33.58
N VAL A 54 8.21 -0.34 -32.74
CA VAL A 54 7.44 0.62 -31.93
C VAL A 54 8.35 1.37 -30.95
N ASN A 55 9.20 0.66 -30.19
CA ASN A 55 10.08 1.28 -29.20
C ASN A 55 11.09 2.23 -29.85
N LYS A 56 11.63 1.87 -31.02
CA LYS A 56 12.44 2.76 -31.85
C LYS A 56 11.67 4.02 -32.25
N SER A 57 10.42 3.88 -32.67
CA SER A 57 9.56 5.01 -33.01
C SER A 57 9.28 5.93 -31.79
N ILE A 58 9.15 5.37 -30.58
CA ILE A 58 9.05 6.17 -29.34
C ILE A 58 10.34 6.96 -29.11
N ALA A 59 11.50 6.31 -29.26
CA ALA A 59 12.81 6.90 -28.99
C ALA A 59 13.14 8.03 -29.96
N ASP A 60 12.87 7.81 -31.24
CA ASP A 60 13.19 8.75 -32.32
C ASP A 60 12.09 9.83 -32.50
N GLY A 61 10.95 9.69 -31.82
CA GLY A 61 9.78 10.55 -32.05
C GLY A 61 9.14 10.35 -33.43
N GLY A 62 9.23 9.13 -33.96
CA GLY A 62 8.77 8.75 -35.29
C GLY A 62 7.25 8.73 -35.46
N THR A 63 6.81 8.87 -36.70
CA THR A 63 5.41 8.83 -37.13
C THR A 63 4.94 7.40 -37.40
N PHE A 64 3.64 7.23 -37.64
CA PHE A 64 3.11 5.95 -38.08
C PHE A 64 3.74 5.49 -39.41
N LYS A 65 4.10 6.43 -40.29
CA LYS A 65 4.76 6.10 -41.56
C LYS A 65 6.15 5.52 -41.33
N ASP A 66 6.93 6.12 -40.43
CA ASP A 66 8.26 5.62 -40.07
C ASP A 66 8.18 4.21 -39.47
N PHE A 67 7.18 3.97 -38.62
CA PHE A 67 6.90 2.62 -38.11
C PHE A 67 6.53 1.63 -39.24
N GLN A 68 5.70 2.03 -40.20
CA GLN A 68 5.36 1.18 -41.34
C GLN A 68 6.60 0.82 -42.17
N ASP A 69 7.53 1.76 -42.34
CA ASP A 69 8.76 1.54 -43.10
C ASP A 69 9.69 0.55 -42.35
N LEU A 70 9.83 0.69 -41.03
CA LEU A 70 10.55 -0.29 -40.19
C LEU A 70 9.95 -1.70 -40.27
N ILE A 71 8.62 -1.82 -40.35
CA ILE A 71 7.97 -3.13 -40.51
C ILE A 71 8.15 -3.66 -41.92
N ALA A 72 8.13 -2.81 -42.96
CA ALA A 72 8.32 -3.23 -44.34
C ALA A 72 9.73 -3.79 -44.61
N GLU A 73 10.72 -3.40 -43.79
CA GLU A 73 12.06 -3.99 -43.78
C GLU A 73 12.09 -5.40 -43.15
N SER A 74 11.06 -5.75 -42.37
CA SER A 74 10.85 -7.12 -41.87
C SER A 74 9.91 -7.88 -42.80
N GLU A 75 10.07 -9.20 -42.94
CA GLU A 75 9.17 -10.05 -43.76
C GLU A 75 7.74 -10.20 -43.14
N ILE A 76 7.35 -9.30 -42.23
CA ILE A 76 6.09 -9.33 -41.48
C ILE A 76 5.00 -8.59 -42.25
N ILE A 77 3.96 -9.33 -42.65
CA ILE A 77 2.83 -8.78 -43.39
C ILE A 77 1.61 -8.68 -42.47
N LEU A 78 1.26 -7.44 -42.10
CA LEU A 78 0.05 -7.14 -41.32
C LEU A 78 -0.78 -6.06 -42.01
N PRO A 79 -2.13 -6.11 -41.92
CA PRO A 79 -2.98 -5.07 -42.49
C PRO A 79 -2.69 -3.68 -41.90
N LYS A 80 -2.71 -2.64 -42.75
CA LYS A 80 -2.43 -1.25 -42.34
C LYS A 80 -3.24 -0.79 -41.12
N HIS A 81 -4.54 -1.11 -41.07
CA HIS A 81 -5.42 -0.71 -39.97
C HIS A 81 -5.00 -1.35 -38.65
N TYR A 82 -4.44 -2.56 -38.71
CA TYR A 82 -3.95 -3.29 -37.54
C TYR A 82 -2.60 -2.75 -37.09
N LEU A 83 -1.67 -2.48 -38.02
CA LEU A 83 -0.43 -1.78 -37.72
C LEU A 83 -0.69 -0.42 -37.04
N ASP A 84 -1.68 0.35 -37.51
CA ASP A 84 -2.04 1.62 -36.86
C ASP A 84 -2.59 1.40 -35.45
N ASN A 85 -3.33 0.31 -35.20
CA ASN A 85 -3.79 -0.03 -33.86
C ASN A 85 -2.62 -0.38 -32.92
N VAL A 86 -1.70 -1.24 -33.37
CA VAL A 86 -0.50 -1.64 -32.62
C VAL A 86 0.34 -0.41 -32.29
N PHE A 87 0.65 0.40 -33.30
CA PHE A 87 1.45 1.61 -33.14
C PHE A 87 0.80 2.58 -32.15
N ARG A 88 -0.44 3.00 -32.41
CA ARG A 88 -1.10 4.02 -31.58
C ARG A 88 -1.33 3.56 -30.16
N THR A 89 -1.73 2.31 -29.95
CA THR A 89 -2.00 1.79 -28.61
C THR A 89 -0.72 1.80 -27.77
N ASN A 90 0.38 1.27 -28.30
CA ASN A 90 1.64 1.23 -27.56
C ASN A 90 2.23 2.62 -27.33
N ILE A 91 2.23 3.49 -28.34
CA ILE A 91 2.71 4.88 -28.24
C ILE A 91 1.89 5.63 -27.18
N GLN A 92 0.56 5.56 -27.22
CA GLN A 92 -0.28 6.31 -26.28
C GLN A 92 -0.20 5.77 -24.86
N ASN A 93 -0.02 4.46 -24.69
CA ASN A 93 0.20 3.86 -23.37
C ASN A 93 1.53 4.35 -22.76
N ALA A 94 2.61 4.32 -23.55
CA ALA A 94 3.92 4.80 -23.12
C ALA A 94 3.90 6.28 -22.75
N TYR A 95 3.36 7.12 -23.62
CA TYR A 95 3.26 8.56 -23.38
C TYR A 95 2.27 8.89 -22.24
N GLY A 96 1.19 8.12 -22.09
CA GLY A 96 0.23 8.26 -20.99
C GLY A 96 0.90 8.02 -19.64
N HIS A 97 1.66 6.93 -19.53
CA HIS A 97 2.45 6.62 -18.34
C HIS A 97 3.49 7.70 -18.04
N GLY A 98 4.26 8.11 -19.04
CA GLY A 98 5.26 9.15 -18.82
C GLY A 98 4.65 10.48 -18.40
N ARG A 99 3.48 10.84 -18.96
CA ARG A 99 2.78 12.07 -18.58
C ARG A 99 2.30 12.00 -17.13
N TRP A 100 1.76 10.86 -16.72
CA TRP A 100 1.34 10.65 -15.34
C TRP A 100 2.51 10.89 -14.37
N GLN A 101 3.67 10.27 -14.60
CA GLN A 101 4.85 10.47 -13.76
C GLN A 101 5.34 11.92 -13.73
N GLN A 102 5.33 12.61 -14.87
CA GLN A 102 5.68 14.03 -14.94
C GLN A 102 4.67 14.92 -14.18
N GLN A 103 3.38 14.63 -14.29
CA GLN A 103 2.31 15.35 -13.59
C GLN A 103 2.40 15.13 -12.08
N GLN A 104 2.61 13.90 -11.63
CA GLN A 104 2.82 13.58 -10.22
C GLN A 104 4.02 14.31 -9.63
N ARG A 105 5.16 14.40 -10.35
CA ARG A 105 6.32 15.18 -9.90
C ARG A 105 6.04 16.68 -9.81
N ASN A 106 5.13 17.21 -10.62
CA ASN A 106 4.80 18.63 -10.66
C ASN A 106 3.51 18.99 -9.90
N LYS A 107 2.91 18.04 -9.18
CA LYS A 107 1.57 18.22 -8.59
C LYS A 107 1.49 19.37 -7.59
N ALA A 108 2.57 19.66 -6.87
CA ALA A 108 2.64 20.81 -5.97
C ALA A 108 2.40 22.16 -6.66
N LYS A 109 2.80 22.30 -7.94
CA LYS A 109 2.59 23.52 -8.74
C LYS A 109 1.33 23.47 -9.59
N ARG A 110 0.89 22.27 -9.95
CA ARG A 110 -0.29 22.01 -10.78
C ARG A 110 -1.14 20.90 -10.17
N PRO A 111 -1.90 21.20 -9.10
CA PRO A 111 -2.58 20.19 -8.30
C PRO A 111 -3.87 19.65 -8.92
N TYR A 112 -4.29 20.17 -10.07
CA TYR A 112 -5.52 19.74 -10.75
C TYR A 112 -5.20 19.13 -12.11
N LEU A 113 -6.04 18.20 -12.54
CA LEU A 113 -6.05 17.66 -13.89
C LEU A 113 -7.37 18.01 -14.58
N MET A 114 -7.30 18.28 -15.88
CA MET A 114 -8.45 18.37 -16.76
C MET A 114 -8.39 17.27 -17.81
N TYR A 115 -9.45 16.47 -17.91
CA TYR A 115 -9.56 15.48 -18.97
C TYR A 115 -9.78 16.18 -20.32
N SER A 116 -8.94 15.86 -21.30
CA SER A 116 -8.97 16.41 -22.65
C SER A 116 -9.29 15.31 -23.65
N ALA A 117 -10.57 15.19 -24.01
CA ALA A 117 -10.96 14.47 -25.20
C ALA A 117 -10.64 15.36 -26.40
N ILE A 118 -9.94 14.83 -27.43
CA ILE A 118 -9.58 15.58 -28.65
C ILE A 118 -10.80 16.27 -29.32
N ASN A 119 -12.02 15.83 -28.98
CA ASN A 119 -13.28 16.40 -29.41
C ASN A 119 -13.45 16.38 -30.94
N ASP A 120 -13.06 15.26 -31.56
CA ASP A 120 -13.33 14.97 -32.97
C ASP A 120 -14.37 13.85 -33.13
N SER A 121 -14.86 13.66 -34.35
CA SER A 121 -15.89 12.64 -34.68
C SER A 121 -15.45 11.19 -34.45
N ARG A 122 -14.18 10.96 -34.11
CA ARG A 122 -13.61 9.63 -33.85
C ARG A 122 -13.41 9.37 -32.35
N VAL A 123 -13.74 10.31 -31.48
CA VAL A 123 -13.75 10.09 -30.03
C VAL A 123 -14.98 9.28 -29.66
N ARG A 124 -14.82 8.27 -28.79
CA ARG A 124 -15.95 7.48 -28.29
C ARG A 124 -16.87 8.38 -27.44
N PRO A 125 -18.20 8.25 -27.54
CA PRO A 125 -19.13 9.07 -26.75
C PRO A 125 -18.83 9.03 -25.24
N ALA A 126 -18.49 7.87 -24.71
CA ALA A 126 -18.05 7.67 -23.32
C ALA A 126 -16.88 8.57 -22.93
N HIS A 127 -15.86 8.71 -23.78
CA HIS A 127 -14.69 9.55 -23.50
C HIS A 127 -15.01 11.05 -23.70
N LEU A 128 -15.93 11.35 -24.62
CA LEU A 128 -16.38 12.71 -24.85
C LEU A 128 -17.17 13.25 -23.65
N ALA A 129 -17.94 12.39 -22.97
CA ALA A 129 -18.64 12.75 -21.73
C ALA A 129 -17.67 13.17 -20.60
N LEU A 130 -16.44 12.65 -20.61
CA LEU A 130 -15.40 13.02 -19.65
C LEU A 130 -14.69 14.33 -20.00
N ASN A 131 -14.95 14.92 -21.16
CA ASN A 131 -14.22 16.10 -21.62
C ASN A 131 -14.46 17.30 -20.68
N ARG A 132 -13.38 17.97 -20.27
CA ARG A 132 -13.38 19.09 -19.32
C ARG A 132 -13.82 18.74 -17.90
N ILE A 133 -13.83 17.47 -17.52
CA ILE A 133 -13.83 17.10 -16.10
C ILE A 133 -12.53 17.64 -15.49
N VAL A 134 -12.67 18.49 -14.47
CA VAL A 134 -11.54 19.10 -13.73
C VAL A 134 -11.61 18.65 -12.28
N LEU A 135 -10.61 17.89 -11.85
CA LEU A 135 -10.53 17.36 -10.48
C LEU A 135 -9.12 17.50 -9.92
N PRO A 136 -8.96 17.48 -8.58
CA PRO A 136 -7.65 17.30 -7.97
C PRO A 136 -6.91 16.09 -8.56
N ILE A 137 -5.60 16.16 -8.69
CA ILE A 137 -4.79 15.09 -9.28
C ILE A 137 -4.81 13.78 -8.46
N ASP A 138 -5.00 13.90 -7.15
CA ASP A 138 -5.09 12.76 -6.22
C ASP A 138 -6.55 12.25 -6.06
N ASP A 139 -7.48 12.75 -6.88
CA ASP A 139 -8.88 12.31 -6.86
C ASP A 139 -9.03 10.85 -7.33
N PRO A 140 -9.81 10.00 -6.62
CA PRO A 140 -10.02 8.60 -6.99
C PRO A 140 -10.56 8.38 -8.41
N PHE A 141 -11.24 9.36 -9.01
CA PHE A 141 -11.71 9.31 -10.39
C PHE A 141 -10.59 8.92 -11.38
N TRP A 142 -9.37 9.41 -11.16
CA TRP A 142 -8.23 9.14 -12.03
C TRP A 142 -7.74 7.70 -11.95
N LEU A 143 -8.13 6.91 -10.96
CA LEU A 143 -7.73 5.50 -10.84
C LEU A 143 -8.24 4.63 -11.99
N THR A 144 -9.37 5.02 -12.59
CA THR A 144 -10.05 4.29 -13.66
C THR A 144 -10.22 5.10 -14.94
N HIS A 145 -10.16 6.44 -14.85
CA HIS A 145 -10.44 7.33 -15.99
C HIS A 145 -9.21 8.06 -16.54
N TYR A 146 -8.01 7.86 -16.01
CA TYR A 146 -6.83 8.56 -16.56
C TYR A 146 -6.41 7.98 -17.94
N PRO A 147 -6.34 8.78 -19.01
CA PRO A 147 -6.03 8.29 -20.35
C PRO A 147 -4.60 7.73 -20.51
N PRO A 148 -4.42 6.69 -21.34
CA PRO A 148 -5.42 6.05 -22.20
C PRO A 148 -6.32 5.04 -21.47
N THR A 149 -7.61 5.07 -21.80
CA THR A 149 -8.68 4.21 -21.25
C THR A 149 -9.20 3.17 -22.27
N GLY A 150 -8.39 2.81 -23.27
CA GLY A 150 -8.79 1.86 -24.29
C GLY A 150 -7.89 1.84 -25.52
N PHE A 151 -8.04 0.82 -26.37
CA PHE A 151 -7.31 0.69 -27.63
C PHE A 151 -7.46 1.94 -28.49
N ARG A 152 -6.35 2.38 -29.11
CA ARG A 152 -6.33 3.59 -29.96
C ARG A 152 -6.89 4.86 -29.28
N CYS A 153 -6.95 4.91 -27.94
CA CYS A 153 -7.37 6.13 -27.24
C CYS A 153 -6.38 7.27 -27.55
N ARG A 154 -6.92 8.47 -27.77
CA ARG A 154 -6.13 9.68 -28.07
C ARG A 154 -6.36 10.80 -27.04
N CYS A 155 -7.12 10.50 -25.98
CA CYS A 155 -7.38 11.47 -24.92
C CYS A 155 -6.12 11.65 -24.08
N SER A 156 -6.07 12.74 -23.32
CA SER A 156 -4.97 13.05 -22.39
C SER A 156 -5.49 13.84 -21.20
N CYS A 157 -4.67 14.05 -20.18
CA CYS A 157 -4.95 15.00 -19.10
C CYS A 157 -4.03 16.20 -19.20
N ILE A 158 -4.59 17.38 -18.96
CA ILE A 158 -3.87 18.66 -18.88
C ILE A 158 -3.72 19.01 -17.40
N ALA A 159 -2.48 19.18 -16.93
CA ALA A 159 -2.24 19.64 -15.57
C ALA A 159 -2.48 21.15 -15.46
N LEU A 160 -3.26 21.55 -14.45
CA LEU A 160 -3.71 22.92 -14.24
C LEU A 160 -3.21 23.44 -12.89
N THR A 161 -2.89 24.73 -12.86
CA THR A 161 -2.81 25.50 -11.60
C THR A 161 -4.21 25.65 -11.00
N GLU A 162 -4.29 25.95 -9.71
CA GLU A 162 -5.57 26.21 -9.04
C GLU A 162 -6.36 27.34 -9.71
N LYS A 163 -5.69 28.43 -10.11
CA LYS A 163 -6.33 29.54 -10.84
C LYS A 163 -6.93 29.10 -12.18
N GLU A 164 -6.24 28.23 -12.91
CA GLU A 164 -6.77 27.66 -14.16
C GLU A 164 -7.93 26.71 -13.88
N ALA A 165 -7.82 25.85 -12.86
CA ALA A 165 -8.88 24.93 -12.46
C ALA A 165 -10.18 25.69 -12.08
N LEU A 166 -10.07 26.75 -11.29
CA LEU A 166 -11.20 27.62 -10.94
C LEU A 166 -11.80 28.32 -12.17
N LYS A 167 -10.97 28.69 -13.15
CA LYS A 167 -11.44 29.29 -14.41
C LYS A 167 -12.24 28.30 -15.27
N TYR A 168 -11.81 27.03 -15.31
CA TYR A 168 -12.53 25.98 -16.03
C TYR A 168 -13.73 25.42 -15.24
N GLY A 169 -13.72 25.59 -13.93
CA GLY A 169 -14.70 25.07 -12.98
C GLY A 169 -14.30 23.67 -12.51
N ILE A 170 -13.98 23.54 -11.22
CA ILE A 170 -13.74 22.24 -10.58
C ILE A 170 -15.07 21.48 -10.60
N THR A 171 -15.06 20.27 -11.13
CA THR A 171 -16.26 19.46 -11.32
C THR A 171 -16.71 18.90 -9.97
N PRO A 172 -17.92 19.21 -9.49
CA PRO A 172 -18.45 18.60 -8.27
C PRO A 172 -18.90 17.15 -8.53
N ASP A 173 -18.92 16.33 -7.49
CA ASP A 173 -19.22 14.90 -7.56
C ASP A 173 -20.58 14.59 -8.22
N ASP A 174 -21.60 15.42 -7.98
CA ASP A 174 -22.95 15.26 -8.54
C ASP A 174 -23.03 15.51 -10.04
N LYS A 175 -21.96 16.03 -10.65
CA LYS A 175 -21.84 16.30 -12.09
C LYS A 175 -20.88 15.36 -12.80
N LEU A 176 -20.31 14.38 -12.09
CA LEU A 176 -19.49 13.35 -12.73
C LEU A 176 -20.38 12.42 -13.57
N PRO A 177 -20.04 12.18 -14.84
CA PRO A 177 -20.84 11.31 -15.69
C PRO A 177 -20.64 9.84 -15.26
N GLU A 178 -21.73 9.07 -15.26
CA GLU A 178 -21.67 7.62 -15.09
C GLU A 178 -21.17 6.97 -16.38
N VAL A 179 -19.86 6.81 -16.51
CA VAL A 179 -19.21 6.14 -17.62
C VAL A 179 -18.66 4.81 -17.14
N ALA A 180 -19.12 3.71 -17.76
CA ALA A 180 -18.63 2.37 -17.42
C ALA A 180 -17.14 2.22 -17.79
N GLU A 181 -16.38 1.58 -16.89
CA GLU A 181 -15.01 1.18 -17.16
C GLU A 181 -14.95 0.17 -18.30
N ALA A 182 -13.95 0.28 -19.18
CA ALA A 182 -13.69 -0.72 -20.20
C ALA A 182 -13.09 -1.97 -19.53
N LEU A 183 -13.95 -2.93 -19.20
CA LEU A 183 -13.59 -4.16 -18.46
C LEU A 183 -12.50 -5.02 -19.14
N ASP A 184 -12.21 -4.81 -20.41
CA ASP A 184 -11.18 -5.52 -21.18
C ASP A 184 -9.85 -4.76 -21.30
N TRP A 185 -9.79 -3.52 -20.82
CA TRP A 185 -8.62 -2.67 -20.92
C TRP A 185 -7.66 -2.88 -19.76
N SER A 186 -6.54 -3.54 -20.03
CA SER A 186 -5.55 -3.80 -18.99
C SER A 186 -4.63 -2.61 -18.71
N SER A 187 -4.30 -1.73 -19.66
CA SER A 187 -3.17 -0.79 -19.51
C SER A 187 -3.54 0.55 -18.87
N HIS A 188 -3.44 0.66 -17.55
CA HIS A 188 -3.65 1.93 -16.84
C HIS A 188 -2.31 2.62 -16.48
N PRO A 189 -2.09 3.91 -16.82
CA PRO A 189 -0.84 4.64 -16.52
C PRO A 189 -0.42 4.67 -15.05
N LEU A 190 -1.38 4.49 -14.15
CA LEU A 190 -1.20 4.53 -12.70
C LEU A 190 -0.69 3.20 -12.11
N GLN A 191 -0.83 2.09 -12.84
CA GLN A 191 -0.71 0.73 -12.28
C GLN A 191 0.53 -0.02 -12.81
N PHE A 192 1.27 0.57 -13.75
CA PHE A 192 2.49 -0.05 -14.29
C PHE A 192 3.69 0.14 -13.36
N GLY A 193 4.46 -0.93 -13.18
CA GLY A 193 5.67 -0.89 -12.37
C GLY A 193 5.45 -1.24 -10.89
N GLU A 194 4.39 -1.97 -10.53
CA GLU A 194 4.34 -2.69 -9.25
C GLU A 194 5.54 -3.68 -9.22
N LEU A 195 6.57 -3.24 -8.49
CA LEU A 195 8.02 -3.43 -8.59
C LEU A 195 8.63 -4.83 -8.80
N GLU A 196 7.89 -5.92 -8.77
CA GLU A 196 8.49 -7.22 -8.41
C GLU A 196 9.42 -7.82 -9.49
N SER A 197 9.00 -7.79 -10.76
CA SER A 197 9.75 -8.40 -11.88
C SER A 197 10.91 -7.54 -12.40
N LEU A 198 10.78 -6.21 -12.31
CA LEU A 198 11.86 -5.29 -12.68
C LEU A 198 12.98 -5.33 -11.64
N VAL A 199 12.65 -5.48 -10.36
CA VAL A 199 13.63 -5.69 -9.29
C VAL A 199 14.40 -6.99 -9.54
N ASP A 200 13.72 -8.10 -9.87
CA ASP A 200 14.41 -9.37 -10.19
C ASP A 200 15.36 -9.25 -11.37
N LYS A 201 14.93 -8.57 -12.44
CA LYS A 201 15.78 -8.32 -13.61
C LYS A 201 16.97 -7.42 -13.27
N LYS A 202 16.78 -6.39 -12.44
CA LYS A 202 17.84 -5.47 -12.00
C LYS A 202 18.82 -6.14 -11.04
N ILE A 203 18.36 -7.00 -10.13
CA ILE A 203 19.23 -7.80 -9.25
C ILE A 203 20.05 -8.79 -10.09
N GLY A 204 19.41 -9.49 -11.03
CA GLY A 204 20.09 -10.41 -11.95
C GLY A 204 21.20 -9.74 -12.78
N ALA A 205 21.00 -8.48 -13.17
CA ALA A 205 21.96 -7.67 -13.93
C ALA A 205 22.93 -6.84 -13.06
N SER A 206 22.78 -6.83 -11.73
CA SER A 206 23.60 -6.02 -10.82
C SER A 206 25.03 -6.54 -10.70
N SER A 207 26.00 -5.63 -10.60
CA SER A 207 27.39 -5.95 -10.24
C SER A 207 27.63 -5.97 -8.72
N LEU A 208 26.62 -5.59 -7.93
CA LEU A 208 26.62 -5.70 -6.46
C LEU A 208 26.29 -7.13 -6.04
N ASP A 209 26.48 -7.43 -4.76
CA ASP A 209 26.14 -8.74 -4.18
C ASP A 209 24.66 -9.06 -4.40
N LYS A 210 24.40 -10.05 -5.28
CA LYS A 210 23.06 -10.43 -5.69
C LYS A 210 22.32 -11.19 -4.61
N GLU A 211 23.02 -11.97 -3.79
CA GLU A 211 22.43 -12.74 -2.71
C GLU A 211 21.90 -11.77 -1.64
N TYR A 212 22.72 -10.78 -1.27
CA TYR A 212 22.28 -9.68 -0.41
C TYR A 212 21.08 -8.93 -0.98
N LEU A 213 21.08 -8.58 -2.26
CA LEU A 213 19.96 -7.85 -2.87
C LEU A 213 18.66 -8.66 -2.93
N LEU A 214 18.74 -9.97 -3.18
CA LEU A 214 17.59 -10.87 -3.11
C LEU A 214 17.05 -10.98 -1.68
N GLU A 215 17.94 -11.08 -0.70
CA GLU A 215 17.56 -11.06 0.72
C GLU A 215 16.85 -9.76 1.08
N GLN A 216 17.40 -8.59 0.70
CA GLN A 216 16.76 -7.29 0.93
C GLN A 216 15.38 -7.20 0.25
N LYS A 217 15.23 -7.75 -0.96
CA LYS A 217 13.94 -7.80 -1.65
C LYS A 217 12.89 -8.57 -0.84
N GLU A 218 13.24 -9.75 -0.35
CA GLU A 218 12.32 -10.58 0.44
C GLU A 218 12.00 -9.94 1.81
N VAL A 219 12.97 -9.26 2.43
CA VAL A 219 12.72 -8.45 3.63
C VAL A 219 11.71 -7.33 3.34
N ILE A 220 11.90 -6.54 2.28
CA ILE A 220 11.00 -5.44 1.91
C ILE A 220 9.59 -5.96 1.61
N LYS A 221 9.46 -7.10 0.90
CA LYS A 221 8.16 -7.74 0.66
C LYS A 221 7.48 -8.17 1.94
N ALA A 222 8.24 -8.75 2.87
CA ALA A 222 7.73 -9.14 4.17
C ALA A 222 7.25 -7.90 4.95
N GLU A 223 7.98 -6.79 4.91
CA GLU A 223 7.55 -5.51 5.49
C GLU A 223 6.25 -5.00 4.88
N TRP A 224 6.11 -5.01 3.55
CA TRP A 224 4.87 -4.57 2.90
C TRP A 224 3.68 -5.48 3.25
N THR A 225 3.91 -6.79 3.27
CA THR A 225 2.89 -7.78 3.64
C THR A 225 2.48 -7.60 5.10
N ALA A 226 3.45 -7.42 6.00
CA ALA A 226 3.23 -7.13 7.42
C ALA A 226 2.43 -5.82 7.60
N SER A 227 2.78 -4.75 6.87
CA SER A 227 2.08 -3.47 6.94
C SER A 227 0.63 -3.58 6.48
N LYS A 228 0.37 -4.27 5.35
CA LYS A 228 -1.00 -4.53 4.86
C LYS A 228 -1.79 -5.36 5.87
N LYS A 229 -1.15 -6.39 6.42
CA LYS A 229 -1.77 -7.26 7.42
C LYS A 229 -2.11 -6.51 8.70
N LEU A 230 -1.18 -5.76 9.28
CA LEU A 230 -1.42 -4.93 10.46
C LEU A 230 -2.59 -3.95 10.23
N THR A 231 -2.59 -3.26 9.09
CA THR A 231 -3.68 -2.34 8.73
C THR A 231 -5.03 -3.05 8.66
N SER A 232 -5.07 -4.27 8.12
CA SER A 232 -6.31 -5.06 8.03
C SER A 232 -6.82 -5.58 9.38
N LEU A 233 -5.96 -5.60 10.41
CA LEU A 233 -6.32 -6.05 11.75
C LEU A 233 -6.87 -4.91 12.63
N PHE A 234 -6.69 -3.66 12.21
CA PHE A 234 -7.22 -2.52 12.95
C PHE A 234 -8.72 -2.34 12.74
N ALA A 235 -9.41 -1.96 13.80
CA ALA A 235 -10.79 -1.48 13.67
C ALA A 235 -10.84 -0.15 12.87
N PRO A 236 -11.95 0.15 12.16
CA PRO A 236 -12.16 1.47 11.58
C PRO A 236 -12.10 2.58 12.64
N MET A 237 -11.49 3.72 12.32
CA MET A 237 -11.45 4.86 13.24
C MET A 237 -12.75 5.67 13.13
N ASP A 238 -13.43 5.84 14.26
CA ASP A 238 -14.48 6.85 14.42
C ASP A 238 -13.87 8.19 14.88
N ASP A 239 -14.69 9.22 15.03
CA ASP A 239 -14.22 10.56 15.42
C ASP A 239 -13.57 10.55 16.80
N LYS A 240 -14.06 9.71 17.74
CA LYS A 240 -13.47 9.60 19.07
C LYS A 240 -12.08 8.98 19.03
N THR A 241 -11.88 7.95 18.21
CA THR A 241 -10.55 7.35 18.01
C THR A 241 -9.59 8.32 17.34
N ARG A 242 -10.05 9.19 16.43
CA ARG A 242 -9.22 10.26 15.83
C ARG A 242 -8.81 11.31 16.86
N ASP A 243 -9.75 11.79 17.66
CA ASP A 243 -9.46 12.78 18.71
C ASP A 243 -8.46 12.22 19.75
N LEU A 244 -8.64 10.95 20.13
CA LEU A 244 -7.74 10.27 21.04
C LEU A 244 -6.37 10.03 20.40
N PHE A 245 -6.32 9.71 19.10
CA PHE A 245 -5.07 9.62 18.35
C PHE A 245 -4.29 10.93 18.38
N ASP A 246 -4.95 12.05 18.10
CA ASP A 246 -4.30 13.37 18.13
C ASP A 246 -3.81 13.71 19.55
N THR A 247 -4.60 13.38 20.57
CA THR A 247 -4.22 13.57 21.98
C THR A 247 -2.94 12.80 22.33
N VAL A 248 -2.89 11.51 22.01
CA VAL A 248 -1.72 10.66 22.29
C VAL A 248 -0.54 11.10 21.42
N ALA A 249 -0.74 11.37 20.14
CA ALA A 249 0.31 11.81 19.22
C ALA A 249 0.95 13.13 19.68
N ASN A 250 0.15 14.11 20.08
CA ASN A 250 0.63 15.39 20.60
C ASN A 250 1.37 15.24 21.94
N THR A 251 1.18 14.13 22.66
CA THR A 251 1.90 13.81 23.89
C THR A 251 3.21 13.09 23.61
N VAL A 252 3.20 12.04 22.77
CA VAL A 252 4.37 11.17 22.57
C VAL A 252 5.36 11.66 21.53
N ILE A 253 4.89 12.27 20.44
CA ILE A 253 5.77 12.69 19.32
C ILE A 253 6.77 13.79 19.74
N PRO A 254 6.41 14.77 20.60
CA PRO A 254 7.41 15.71 21.12
C PRO A 254 8.49 15.06 22.00
N LEU A 255 8.18 13.93 22.65
CA LEU A 255 9.10 13.21 23.54
C LEU A 255 10.02 12.27 22.75
N ASP A 256 9.48 11.57 21.75
CA ASP A 256 10.25 10.82 20.77
C ASP A 256 9.65 10.94 19.36
N PRO A 257 10.24 11.78 18.49
CA PRO A 257 9.77 11.98 17.12
C PRO A 257 9.86 10.74 16.23
N LYS A 258 10.53 9.67 16.68
CA LYS A 258 10.65 8.41 15.92
C LYS A 258 9.46 7.47 16.14
N ILE A 259 8.59 7.74 17.13
CA ILE A 259 7.40 6.94 17.36
C ILE A 259 6.50 7.00 16.13
N ARG A 260 6.16 5.82 15.60
CA ARG A 260 5.38 5.70 14.36
C ARG A 260 3.89 5.93 14.64
N PRO A 261 3.13 6.50 13.69
CA PRO A 261 1.67 6.56 13.76
C PRO A 261 1.02 5.18 13.98
N SER A 262 1.57 4.12 13.40
CA SER A 262 1.09 2.74 13.59
C SER A 262 1.25 2.25 15.03
N ALA A 263 2.27 2.72 15.74
CA ALA A 263 2.50 2.41 17.16
C ALA A 263 1.34 2.97 18.00
N ILE A 264 1.05 4.25 17.81
CA ILE A 264 -0.05 4.95 18.48
C ILE A 264 -1.37 4.28 18.12
N ARG A 265 -1.61 4.01 16.84
CA ARG A 265 -2.82 3.32 16.39
C ARG A 265 -3.00 1.96 17.05
N THR A 266 -1.94 1.17 17.17
CA THR A 266 -2.01 -0.14 17.83
C THR A 266 -2.31 0.01 19.32
N PHE A 267 -1.62 0.93 20.00
CA PHE A 267 -1.89 1.26 21.40
C PHE A 267 -3.37 1.60 21.62
N LEU A 268 -3.96 2.45 20.77
CA LEU A 268 -5.37 2.82 20.88
C LEU A 268 -6.33 1.64 20.71
N ASP A 269 -6.04 0.69 19.82
CA ASP A 269 -6.91 -0.47 19.65
C ASP A 269 -6.98 -1.32 20.93
N TYR A 270 -5.85 -1.47 21.63
CA TYR A 270 -5.86 -2.11 22.94
C TYR A 270 -6.61 -1.28 23.98
N VAL A 271 -6.31 0.02 24.09
CA VAL A 271 -6.97 0.91 25.07
C VAL A 271 -8.49 0.94 24.89
N GLN A 272 -8.97 0.89 23.65
CA GLN A 272 -10.40 0.94 23.33
C GLN A 272 -11.07 -0.44 23.29
N GLY A 273 -10.34 -1.54 23.51
CA GLY A 273 -10.87 -2.91 23.46
C GLY A 273 -11.21 -3.42 22.05
N ASN A 274 -10.64 -2.79 21.02
CA ASN A 274 -10.80 -3.14 19.60
C ASN A 274 -9.72 -4.14 19.12
N ASP A 275 -8.93 -4.70 20.04
CA ASP A 275 -7.74 -5.49 19.73
C ASP A 275 -8.01 -6.96 19.38
N SER A 276 -9.24 -7.47 19.47
CA SER A 276 -9.52 -8.91 19.41
C SER A 276 -8.96 -9.60 18.15
N ALA A 277 -9.04 -8.94 16.99
CA ALA A 277 -8.49 -9.45 15.74
C ALA A 277 -6.95 -9.52 15.76
N LEU A 278 -6.29 -8.48 16.28
CA LEU A 278 -4.84 -8.41 16.41
C LEU A 278 -4.34 -9.41 17.47
N THR A 279 -4.96 -9.44 18.64
CA THR A 279 -4.66 -10.39 19.72
C THR A 279 -4.83 -11.84 19.24
N GLY A 280 -5.93 -12.15 18.54
CA GLY A 280 -6.14 -13.47 17.95
C GLY A 280 -5.08 -13.85 16.92
N TYR A 281 -4.66 -12.89 16.09
CA TYR A 281 -3.59 -13.11 15.11
C TYR A 281 -2.23 -13.34 15.77
N LEU A 282 -1.86 -12.55 16.78
CA LEU A 282 -0.58 -12.66 17.47
C LEU A 282 -0.45 -13.96 18.27
N ASN A 283 -1.56 -14.46 18.81
CA ASN A 283 -1.63 -15.74 19.53
C ASN A 283 -1.73 -16.96 18.60
N SER A 284 -1.86 -16.76 17.28
CA SER A 284 -1.93 -17.86 16.31
C SER A 284 -0.55 -18.46 16.02
N ALA A 285 -0.51 -19.75 15.67
CA ALA A 285 0.72 -20.51 15.45
C ALA A 285 1.39 -20.30 14.08
N THR A 286 1.07 -19.22 13.35
CA THR A 286 1.64 -18.97 12.02
C THR A 286 3.02 -18.33 12.09
N SER A 287 3.94 -18.85 11.27
CA SER A 287 5.33 -18.37 11.16
C SER A 287 5.68 -18.11 9.69
N SER A 288 5.48 -16.88 9.24
CA SER A 288 6.04 -16.33 8.00
C SER A 288 6.99 -15.17 8.31
N LEU A 289 7.87 -14.83 7.37
CA LEU A 289 8.77 -13.68 7.53
C LEU A 289 7.99 -12.37 7.78
N ALA A 290 6.80 -12.23 7.20
CA ALA A 290 5.91 -11.10 7.44
C ALA A 290 5.37 -11.09 8.87
N ASP A 291 5.05 -12.27 9.44
CA ASP A 291 4.61 -12.40 10.84
C ASP A 291 5.72 -11.97 11.79
N ASP A 292 6.96 -12.40 11.52
CA ASP A 292 8.14 -12.06 12.32
C ASP A 292 8.45 -10.56 12.26
N VAL A 293 8.34 -9.95 11.07
CA VAL A 293 8.45 -8.50 10.90
C VAL A 293 7.39 -7.77 11.71
N LEU A 294 6.13 -8.18 11.61
CA LEU A 294 5.02 -7.56 12.33
C LEU A 294 5.23 -7.66 13.85
N LYS A 295 5.56 -8.84 14.37
CA LYS A 295 5.83 -9.04 15.81
C LYS A 295 6.97 -8.14 16.30
N ARG A 296 8.08 -8.10 15.54
CA ARG A 296 9.24 -7.23 15.86
C ARG A 296 8.87 -5.75 15.85
N TRP A 297 8.05 -5.30 14.90
CA TRP A 297 7.54 -3.95 14.86
C TRP A 297 6.71 -3.60 16.08
N LEU A 298 5.78 -4.47 16.48
CA LEU A 298 4.95 -4.24 17.67
C LEU A 298 5.76 -4.21 18.96
N VAL A 299 6.73 -5.10 19.11
CA VAL A 299 7.67 -5.08 20.25
C VAL A 299 8.42 -3.75 20.31
N ALA A 300 9.01 -3.32 19.19
CA ALA A 300 9.75 -2.07 19.13
C ALA A 300 8.86 -0.83 19.36
N ASP A 301 7.67 -0.80 18.76
CA ASP A 301 6.71 0.29 18.84
C ASP A 301 6.20 0.48 20.27
N MET A 302 5.77 -0.62 20.92
CA MET A 302 5.30 -0.56 22.31
C MET A 302 6.43 -0.18 23.27
N LYS A 303 7.64 -0.66 23.03
CA LYS A 303 8.82 -0.25 23.81
C LYS A 303 9.12 1.24 23.67
N ALA A 304 8.95 1.80 22.47
CA ALA A 304 9.15 3.23 22.23
C ALA A 304 8.11 4.08 22.98
N ILE A 305 6.84 3.67 22.95
CA ILE A 305 5.78 4.34 23.73
C ILE A 305 6.04 4.19 25.25
N GLN A 306 6.42 3.00 25.71
CA GLN A 306 6.75 2.75 27.12
C GLN A 306 7.91 3.65 27.60
N ALA A 307 8.91 3.90 26.75
CA ALA A 307 10.05 4.72 27.13
C ALA A 307 9.67 6.16 27.48
N VAL A 308 8.58 6.68 26.90
CA VAL A 308 8.08 8.05 27.15
C VAL A 308 6.93 8.10 28.17
N ALA A 309 6.27 6.97 28.42
CA ALA A 309 5.15 6.85 29.35
C ALA A 309 5.24 5.55 30.17
N SER A 310 6.30 5.41 30.95
CA SER A 310 6.57 4.19 31.72
C SER A 310 5.78 4.17 33.02
N ASN A 311 5.11 3.06 33.32
CA ASN A 311 4.44 2.87 34.60
C ASN A 311 5.39 2.99 35.79
N THR A 312 4.95 3.73 36.80
CA THR A 312 5.74 3.99 38.02
C THR A 312 5.28 3.16 39.23
N ALA A 313 4.12 2.50 39.15
CA ALA A 313 3.56 1.70 40.23
C ALA A 313 4.28 0.35 40.39
N SER A 314 4.56 -0.04 41.63
CA SER A 314 5.15 -1.35 41.95
C SER A 314 4.18 -2.51 41.80
N THR A 315 2.88 -2.22 41.86
CA THR A 315 1.80 -3.18 41.71
C THR A 315 0.75 -2.60 40.79
N VAL A 316 0.33 -3.39 39.81
CA VAL A 316 -0.74 -3.05 38.86
C VAL A 316 -1.83 -4.09 38.98
N VAL A 317 -3.07 -3.66 39.06
CA VAL A 317 -4.25 -4.54 39.16
C VAL A 317 -5.17 -4.23 38.00
N GLY A 318 -5.76 -5.26 37.42
CA GLY A 318 -6.68 -5.09 36.30
C GLY A 318 -7.56 -6.31 36.09
N SER A 319 -8.71 -6.10 35.46
CA SER A 319 -9.63 -7.18 35.10
C SER A 319 -9.01 -8.13 34.09
N ALA A 320 -9.35 -9.41 34.19
CA ALA A 320 -9.02 -10.42 33.19
C ALA A 320 -10.24 -11.27 32.84
N THR A 321 -10.16 -11.95 31.69
CA THR A 321 -11.15 -12.93 31.25
C THR A 321 -10.70 -14.35 31.58
N ILE A 322 -11.65 -15.28 31.67
CA ILE A 322 -11.30 -16.69 31.92
C ILE A 322 -10.38 -17.24 30.83
N GLN A 323 -10.57 -16.87 29.57
CA GLN A 323 -9.73 -17.33 28.46
C GLN A 323 -8.28 -16.86 28.58
N GLN A 324 -8.04 -15.70 29.20
CA GLN A 324 -6.68 -15.18 29.39
C GLN A 324 -5.91 -15.98 30.44
N VAL A 325 -6.58 -16.41 31.51
CA VAL A 325 -5.93 -17.03 32.68
C VAL A 325 -6.16 -18.54 32.80
N VAL A 326 -6.99 -19.14 31.95
CA VAL A 326 -7.37 -20.58 32.03
C VAL A 326 -6.16 -21.52 32.00
N ALA A 327 -5.09 -21.11 31.32
CA ALA A 327 -3.88 -21.90 31.18
C ALA A 327 -2.79 -21.57 32.21
N TYR A 328 -3.07 -20.70 33.20
CA TYR A 328 -2.09 -20.27 34.19
C TYR A 328 -2.04 -21.25 35.36
N GLU A 329 -0.84 -21.73 35.66
CA GLU A 329 -0.55 -22.60 36.79
C GLU A 329 0.49 -21.95 37.71
N VAL A 330 0.35 -22.11 39.03
CA VAL A 330 1.32 -21.55 40.00
C VAL A 330 2.72 -22.12 39.75
N GLY A 331 3.72 -21.23 39.68
CA GLY A 331 5.11 -21.53 39.33
C GLY A 331 5.40 -21.53 37.82
N GLN A 332 4.39 -21.37 36.97
CA GLN A 332 4.58 -21.24 35.52
C GLN A 332 5.15 -19.87 35.16
N THR A 333 6.06 -19.85 34.18
CA THR A 333 6.43 -18.61 33.48
C THR A 333 5.56 -18.43 32.25
N VAL A 334 4.88 -17.29 32.15
CA VAL A 334 4.02 -16.91 31.04
C VAL A 334 4.67 -15.73 30.33
N GLN A 335 4.93 -15.88 29.02
CA GLN A 335 5.35 -14.78 28.17
C GLN A 335 4.15 -14.25 27.39
N LEU A 336 3.99 -12.92 27.36
CA LEU A 336 2.94 -12.28 26.58
C LEU A 336 3.21 -12.39 25.09
N ASN A 337 2.36 -13.13 24.38
CA ASN A 337 2.36 -13.19 22.92
C ASN A 337 1.60 -12.02 22.28
N SER A 338 0.82 -11.28 23.08
CA SER A 338 0.09 -10.07 22.70
C SER A 338 0.10 -9.09 23.89
N PRO A 339 -0.03 -7.77 23.65
CA PRO A 339 -0.18 -6.79 24.73
C PRO A 339 -1.33 -7.13 25.68
N LEU A 340 -1.15 -6.82 26.95
CA LEU A 340 -2.13 -7.06 28.02
C LEU A 340 -2.54 -5.74 28.65
N LEU A 341 -3.78 -5.32 28.41
CA LEU A 341 -4.35 -4.14 29.06
C LEU A 341 -4.81 -4.49 30.47
N MET A 342 -4.34 -3.72 31.45
CA MET A 342 -4.75 -3.79 32.85
C MET A 342 -5.51 -2.51 33.21
N SER A 343 -6.83 -2.55 33.02
CA SER A 343 -7.75 -1.47 33.41
C SER A 343 -8.47 -1.80 34.71
N ASP A 344 -8.80 -0.76 35.48
CA ASP A 344 -9.56 -0.86 36.72
C ASP A 344 -11.07 -0.99 36.45
N THR A 345 -11.44 -2.11 35.83
CA THR A 345 -12.82 -2.49 35.54
C THR A 345 -13.25 -3.60 36.48
N ALA A 346 -14.45 -3.48 37.07
CA ALA A 346 -14.97 -4.51 37.97
C ALA A 346 -15.12 -5.85 37.23
N SER A 347 -14.55 -6.92 37.79
CA SER A 347 -14.56 -8.27 37.23
C SER A 347 -14.50 -9.31 38.34
N ASP A 348 -15.05 -10.50 38.09
CA ASP A 348 -14.92 -11.66 38.99
C ASP A 348 -13.52 -12.29 38.93
N ILE A 349 -12.75 -11.97 37.88
CA ILE A 349 -11.37 -12.44 37.67
C ILE A 349 -10.46 -11.23 37.52
N VAL A 350 -9.43 -11.19 38.37
CA VAL A 350 -8.48 -10.07 38.46
C VAL A 350 -7.06 -10.60 38.36
N ILE A 351 -6.21 -9.92 37.60
CA ILE A 351 -4.76 -10.13 37.61
C ILE A 351 -4.13 -9.03 38.46
N LYS A 352 -3.25 -9.42 39.39
CA LYS A 352 -2.40 -8.53 40.17
C LYS A 352 -0.95 -8.76 39.73
N VAL A 353 -0.34 -7.76 39.11
CA VAL A 353 1.07 -7.80 38.71
C VAL A 353 1.92 -7.10 39.75
N GLU A 354 2.81 -7.85 40.40
CA GLU A 354 3.85 -7.35 41.30
C GLU A 354 5.16 -7.10 40.56
N ASN A 355 6.05 -6.29 41.17
CA ASN A 355 7.31 -5.86 40.56
C ASN A 355 7.11 -5.11 39.22
N ALA A 356 5.98 -4.41 39.06
CA ALA A 356 5.59 -3.79 37.79
C ALA A 356 6.28 -2.45 37.48
N LYS A 357 7.04 -1.90 38.43
CA LYS A 357 7.63 -0.56 38.26
C LYS A 357 8.61 -0.53 37.09
N GLY A 358 8.41 0.40 36.17
CA GLY A 358 9.20 0.53 34.94
C GLY A 358 8.68 -0.35 33.78
N PHE A 359 7.74 -1.26 34.05
CA PHE A 359 7.13 -2.14 33.05
C PHE A 359 5.72 -1.69 32.69
N GLY A 360 5.40 -1.69 31.40
CA GLY A 360 4.10 -1.28 30.90
C GLY A 360 4.01 0.21 30.59
N ILE A 361 3.06 0.54 29.72
CA ILE A 361 2.73 1.89 29.30
C ILE A 361 1.65 2.42 30.23
N ASP A 362 1.92 3.53 30.90
CA ASP A 362 0.98 4.25 31.75
C ASP A 362 -0.01 5.04 30.88
N LEU A 363 -1.29 4.68 30.92
CA LEU A 363 -2.32 5.33 30.09
C LEU A 363 -2.60 6.76 30.57
N ASP A 364 -2.47 7.04 31.87
CA ASP A 364 -2.76 8.35 32.43
C ASP A 364 -1.74 9.38 31.95
N MET A 365 -0.46 8.98 31.83
CA MET A 365 0.60 9.80 31.24
C MET A 365 0.33 10.19 29.77
N LEU A 366 -0.52 9.44 29.08
CA LEU A 366 -0.89 9.65 27.68
C LEU A 366 -2.28 10.27 27.51
N ASN A 367 -2.96 10.63 28.60
CA ASN A 367 -4.36 11.06 28.60
C ASN A 367 -5.28 10.05 27.89
N ALA A 368 -5.00 8.76 28.04
CA ALA A 368 -5.68 7.66 27.36
C ALA A 368 -6.59 6.83 28.29
N GLY A 369 -7.01 7.42 29.42
CA GLY A 369 -7.75 6.73 30.48
C GLY A 369 -6.83 6.17 31.57
N ASN A 370 -7.39 5.43 32.51
CA ASN A 370 -6.64 4.86 33.63
C ASN A 370 -6.23 3.41 33.34
N GLY A 371 -5.02 3.05 33.76
CA GLY A 371 -4.52 1.67 33.69
C GLY A 371 -3.13 1.57 33.07
N VAL A 372 -2.70 0.33 32.85
CA VAL A 372 -1.37 0.03 32.30
C VAL A 372 -1.49 -0.98 31.16
N LEU A 373 -0.90 -0.68 30.01
CA LEU A 373 -0.76 -1.63 28.91
C LEU A 373 0.61 -2.31 28.99
N PHE A 374 0.64 -3.59 29.35
CA PHE A 374 1.87 -4.37 29.31
C PHE A 374 2.22 -4.78 27.88
N PRO A 375 3.46 -4.55 27.42
CA PRO A 375 3.85 -4.84 26.04
C PRO A 375 4.00 -6.34 25.77
N ILE A 376 3.87 -6.71 24.50
CA ILE A 376 4.25 -8.03 24.00
C ILE A 376 5.71 -8.37 24.37
N GLY A 377 5.95 -9.64 24.69
CA GLY A 377 7.26 -10.19 25.01
C GLY A 377 7.66 -10.10 26.49
N LEU A 378 6.91 -9.37 27.32
CA LEU A 378 7.11 -9.35 28.76
C LEU A 378 6.75 -10.71 29.38
N SER A 379 7.57 -11.16 30.33
CA SER A 379 7.38 -12.45 31.01
C SER A 379 6.97 -12.24 32.47
N PHE A 380 6.13 -13.14 32.93
CA PHE A 380 5.62 -13.15 34.30
C PHE A 380 5.74 -14.55 34.90
N GLU A 381 6.05 -14.62 36.19
CA GLU A 381 5.87 -15.83 36.98
C GLU A 381 4.49 -15.79 37.65
N VAL A 382 3.71 -16.86 37.54
CA VAL A 382 2.45 -17.01 38.27
C VAL A 382 2.77 -17.38 39.72
N VAL A 383 2.55 -16.47 40.66
CA VAL A 383 2.93 -16.63 42.07
C VAL A 383 1.83 -17.30 42.89
N SER A 384 0.58 -16.89 42.70
CA SER A 384 -0.56 -17.45 43.42
C SER A 384 -1.87 -17.29 42.63
N ILE A 385 -2.82 -18.17 42.92
CA ILE A 385 -4.20 -18.13 42.39
C ILE A 385 -5.11 -18.37 43.59
N GLU A 386 -5.84 -17.33 44.00
CA GLU A 386 -6.58 -17.34 45.27
C GLU A 386 -7.98 -16.72 45.09
N ALA A 387 -8.96 -17.23 45.85
CA ALA A 387 -10.28 -16.62 45.94
C ALA A 387 -10.30 -15.61 47.09
N VAL A 388 -10.45 -14.32 46.79
CA VAL A 388 -10.46 -13.21 47.75
C VAL A 388 -11.78 -12.46 47.61
N GLU A 389 -12.57 -12.39 48.68
CA GLU A 389 -13.84 -11.64 48.72
C GLU A 389 -14.83 -11.97 47.57
N GLY A 390 -14.78 -13.19 47.05
CA GLY A 390 -15.64 -13.64 45.94
C GLY A 390 -15.06 -13.42 44.53
N GLN A 391 -13.87 -12.83 44.42
CA GLN A 391 -13.11 -12.70 43.17
C GLN A 391 -11.96 -13.71 43.12
N MET A 392 -11.66 -14.21 41.91
CA MET A 392 -10.46 -15.00 41.65
C MET A 392 -9.30 -14.07 41.30
N VAL A 393 -8.27 -14.05 42.14
CA VAL A 393 -7.08 -13.19 42.00
C VAL A 393 -5.89 -14.03 41.55
N TYR A 394 -5.33 -13.67 40.41
CA TYR A 394 -4.11 -14.25 39.85
C TYR A 394 -2.95 -13.29 40.12
N THR A 395 -2.06 -13.65 41.05
CA THR A 395 -0.86 -12.85 41.32
C THR A 395 0.26 -13.26 40.38
N LEU A 396 0.71 -12.32 39.57
CA LEU A 396 1.82 -12.45 38.65
C LEU A 396 2.99 -11.59 39.13
N LYS A 397 4.22 -12.03 38.89
CA LYS A 397 5.43 -11.24 39.16
C LYS A 397 6.16 -10.95 37.86
N ALA A 398 6.33 -9.67 37.53
CA ALA A 398 7.07 -9.27 36.34
C ALA A 398 8.54 -9.69 36.45
N LEU A 399 9.01 -10.38 35.41
CA LEU A 399 10.39 -10.83 35.28
C LEU A 399 11.20 -9.81 34.48
N ILE A 400 12.45 -9.59 34.90
CA ILE A 400 13.41 -8.82 34.12
C ILE A 400 13.91 -9.76 33.02
N ASN A 401 13.41 -9.55 31.80
CA ASN A 401 13.85 -10.28 30.61
C ASN A 401 15.20 -9.81 30.09
#